data_AF-A0A367ZKS9-F1
#
_entry.id   AF-A0A367ZKS9-F1
#
_cell.length_a   1.000
_cell.length_b   1.000
_cell.length_c   1.000
_cell.angle_alpha   90.00
_cell.angle_beta   90.00
_cell.angle_gamma   90.00
#
_symmetry.space_group_name_H-M   'P 1'
#
loop_
_entity.id
_entity.type
_entity.pdbx_description
1 polymer ?
#
loop_
_entity_poly.entity_id
_entity_poly.type
_entity_poly.pdbx_seq_one_letter_code
_entity_poly.pdbx_strand_id
1 'polypeptide(L)'
;MQNYYQLFGVPDFAPIEEIQKAFNKMYADLFTAGSPLANLPRLKELKDAFDTLLDPERRADYDARLRAFLHDLEAQYGVAVDLLAAGRYDEAIARLKECLKVNPREPDFYETLGLAYQLSDRQDEAIKCFQQGLQLNVRNAVFHRYLGDIYRARHDDDKADTHYLDAAEGFKEILKVDPKNLQAQELLADTYAKMRWYDEALEVYERLVAQHPFRADYHRDMGGVLYELDRLDEAEIHLLEALRNSPGESSALLYLGLVYFKRRLLTLAVQTLEESLKSRPDQPEVIKLVQKIREIQKEVGRTVEEIIYEATPDAVVEGVVKWYNPETGVGVLTCPEYAEVLLHYSALKPEDQETLAKGDAVRFGVVKDQVGPVAVQIERLDGAREGDTLPGVIDRFDARRKIGVIRTATDREIVFPFSALSQDLLEKLEPGLEVLFETKTILGISDEPIEQAINVRPRKKKAGKKPPATPPATEGPARP
;
A
#
# COMPACT_ATOMS: atom_id res chain seq x y z
N MET A 1 36.89 32.41 -10.58
CA MET A 1 37.99 31.65 -11.22
C MET A 1 37.36 30.85 -12.35
N GLN A 2 37.90 30.87 -13.57
CA GLN A 2 37.36 30.07 -14.68
C GLN A 2 37.92 28.65 -14.60
N ASN A 3 37.07 27.62 -14.74
CA ASN A 3 37.50 26.23 -14.73
C ASN A 3 38.02 25.83 -16.13
N TYR A 4 39.34 25.61 -16.23
CA TYR A 4 40.03 25.27 -17.47
C TYR A 4 39.72 23.84 -17.94
N TYR A 5 39.43 22.91 -17.04
CA TYR A 5 39.01 21.55 -17.42
C TYR A 5 37.67 21.59 -18.18
N GLN A 6 36.74 22.40 -17.69
CA GLN A 6 35.42 22.59 -18.31
C GLN A 6 35.48 23.29 -19.68
N LEU A 7 36.52 24.11 -19.94
CA LEU A 7 36.77 24.66 -21.27
C LEU A 7 37.03 23.57 -22.31
N PHE A 8 37.66 22.47 -21.90
CA PHE A 8 37.93 21.31 -22.77
C PHE A 8 36.80 20.27 -22.76
N GLY A 9 35.78 20.44 -21.91
CA GLY A 9 34.71 19.47 -21.73
C GLY A 9 35.20 18.14 -21.14
N VAL A 10 36.25 18.19 -20.31
CA VAL A 10 36.80 17.03 -19.59
C VAL A 10 36.50 17.14 -18.08
N PRO A 11 36.53 16.02 -17.33
CA PRO A 11 36.36 16.06 -15.89
C PRO A 11 37.41 16.94 -15.19
N ASP A 12 37.05 17.47 -14.02
CA ASP A 12 38.00 18.22 -13.21
C ASP A 12 39.18 17.33 -12.82
N PHE A 13 40.39 17.89 -12.90
CA PHE A 13 41.65 17.17 -12.63
C PHE A 13 41.94 16.00 -13.59
N ALA A 14 41.32 15.98 -14.78
CA ALA A 14 41.53 14.95 -15.80
C ALA A 14 43.02 14.67 -16.13
N PRO A 15 43.39 13.43 -16.49
CA PRO A 15 44.74 13.12 -16.95
C PRO A 15 45.18 13.97 -18.14
N ILE A 16 46.49 14.22 -18.26
CA ILE A 16 47.05 15.07 -19.34
C ILE A 16 46.66 14.53 -20.72
N GLU A 17 46.64 13.21 -20.88
CA GLU A 17 46.30 12.55 -22.14
C GLU A 17 44.87 12.91 -22.62
N GLU A 18 43.93 13.01 -21.67
CA GLU A 18 42.53 13.33 -21.97
C GLU A 18 42.38 14.81 -22.35
N ILE A 19 43.04 15.70 -21.61
CA ILE A 19 43.09 17.14 -21.91
C ILE A 19 43.69 17.37 -23.30
N GLN A 20 44.80 16.70 -23.62
CA GLN A 20 45.47 16.87 -24.91
C GLN A 20 44.63 16.37 -26.08
N LYS A 21 43.92 15.24 -25.89
CA LYS A 21 42.96 14.75 -26.88
C LYS A 21 41.82 15.74 -27.11
N ALA A 22 41.25 16.29 -26.03
CA ALA A 22 40.16 17.27 -26.11
C ALA A 22 40.61 18.58 -26.75
N PHE A 23 41.77 19.11 -26.36
CA PHE A 23 42.37 20.30 -26.94
C PHE A 23 42.58 20.15 -28.45
N ASN A 24 43.21 19.06 -28.90
CA ASN A 24 43.47 18.82 -30.32
C ASN A 24 42.18 18.80 -31.15
N LYS A 25 41.12 18.17 -30.62
CA LYS A 25 39.81 18.13 -31.26
C LYS A 25 39.20 19.54 -31.37
N MET A 26 39.10 20.26 -30.25
CA MET A 26 38.49 21.60 -30.22
C MET A 26 39.27 22.62 -31.05
N TYR A 27 40.60 22.54 -31.04
CA TYR A 27 41.45 23.41 -31.82
C TYR A 27 41.26 23.18 -33.32
N ALA A 28 41.16 21.92 -33.76
CA ALA A 28 40.87 21.58 -35.15
C ALA A 28 39.47 22.08 -35.58
N ASP A 29 38.46 21.89 -34.74
CA ASP A 29 37.08 22.34 -35.01
C ASP A 29 37.01 23.87 -35.16
N LEU A 30 37.62 24.63 -34.25
CA LEU A 30 37.63 26.09 -34.31
C LEU A 30 38.48 26.67 -35.46
N PHE A 31 39.49 25.93 -35.90
CA PHE A 31 40.31 26.33 -37.04
C PHE A 31 39.57 26.12 -38.37
N THR A 32 38.64 25.16 -38.42
CA THR A 32 37.90 24.78 -39.63
C THR A 32 36.49 25.36 -39.70
N ALA A 33 35.90 25.78 -38.58
CA ALA A 33 34.56 26.35 -38.51
C ALA A 33 34.55 27.88 -38.68
N GLY A 34 33.87 28.37 -39.73
CA GLY A 34 33.65 29.81 -39.94
C GLY A 34 34.92 30.58 -40.34
N SER A 35 34.96 31.88 -40.02
CA SER A 35 36.17 32.70 -40.22
C SER A 35 37.17 32.45 -39.10
N PRO A 36 38.38 31.92 -39.37
CA PRO A 36 39.39 31.68 -38.33
C PRO A 36 39.76 32.94 -37.53
N LEU A 37 39.64 34.12 -38.16
CA LEU A 37 39.87 35.41 -37.51
C LEU A 37 38.81 35.72 -36.43
N ALA A 38 37.57 35.26 -36.62
CA ALA A 38 36.51 35.43 -35.62
C ALA A 38 36.75 34.54 -34.38
N ASN A 39 37.47 33.43 -34.53
CA ASN A 39 37.75 32.48 -33.45
C ASN A 39 39.06 32.76 -32.71
N LEU A 40 39.87 33.74 -33.16
CA LEU A 40 41.17 34.08 -32.55
C LEU A 40 41.13 34.29 -31.03
N PRO A 41 40.17 35.05 -30.44
CA PRO A 41 40.11 35.23 -28.99
C PRO A 41 39.94 33.89 -28.24
N ARG A 42 39.06 33.02 -28.76
CA ARG A 42 38.76 31.71 -28.16
C ARG A 42 39.93 30.73 -28.33
N LEU A 43 40.60 30.75 -29.47
CA LEU A 43 41.80 29.95 -29.71
C LEU A 43 42.94 30.36 -28.76
N LYS A 44 43.08 31.66 -28.48
CA LYS A 44 44.05 32.16 -27.51
C LYS A 44 43.72 31.70 -26.10
N GLU A 45 42.48 31.85 -25.67
CA GLU A 45 42.00 31.39 -24.36
C GLU A 45 42.23 29.89 -24.14
N LEU A 46 41.86 29.05 -25.13
CA LEU A 46 42.07 27.61 -25.06
C LEU A 46 43.56 27.26 -24.99
N LYS A 47 44.41 27.97 -25.73
CA LYS A 47 45.86 27.75 -25.70
C LYS A 47 46.46 28.14 -24.35
N ASP A 48 46.11 29.30 -23.80
CA ASP A 48 46.61 29.76 -22.50
C ASP A 48 46.19 28.80 -21.37
N ALA A 49 44.94 28.31 -21.41
CA ALA A 49 44.44 27.29 -20.49
C ALA A 49 45.19 25.95 -20.65
N PHE A 50 45.41 25.51 -21.89
CA PHE A 50 46.11 24.27 -22.20
C PHE A 50 47.57 24.30 -21.74
N ASP A 51 48.29 25.37 -22.03
CA ASP A 51 49.68 25.58 -21.61
C ASP A 51 49.81 25.60 -20.09
N THR A 52 48.80 26.13 -19.38
CA THR A 52 48.75 26.10 -17.90
C THR A 52 48.57 24.68 -17.37
N LEU A 53 47.70 23.87 -17.99
CA LEU A 53 47.42 22.50 -17.55
C LEU A 53 48.50 21.48 -17.95
N LEU A 54 49.34 21.79 -18.95
CA LEU A 54 50.41 20.90 -19.40
C LEU A 54 51.70 21.04 -18.57
N ASP A 55 51.93 22.23 -18.01
CA ASP A 55 53.07 22.50 -17.13
C ASP A 55 52.80 21.96 -15.70
N PRO A 56 53.64 21.05 -15.15
CA PRO A 56 53.36 20.41 -13.87
C PRO A 56 53.26 21.37 -12.67
N GLU A 57 54.09 22.41 -12.62
CA GLU A 57 54.11 23.35 -11.50
C GLU A 57 52.91 24.30 -11.58
N ARG A 58 52.62 24.83 -12.78
CA ARG A 58 51.46 25.70 -13.00
C ARG A 58 50.15 24.95 -12.80
N ARG A 59 50.07 23.70 -13.26
CA ARG A 59 48.91 22.84 -13.02
C ARG A 59 48.72 22.58 -11.54
N ALA A 60 49.78 22.28 -10.78
CA ALA A 60 49.65 22.02 -9.35
C ALA A 60 49.11 23.24 -8.58
N ASP A 61 49.62 24.45 -8.88
CA ASP A 61 49.11 25.70 -8.29
C ASP A 61 47.67 26.00 -8.73
N TYR A 62 47.35 25.80 -10.02
CA TYR A 62 46.00 25.96 -10.54
C TYR A 62 45.03 24.98 -9.87
N ASP A 63 45.38 23.69 -9.77
CA ASP A 63 44.56 22.64 -9.17
C ASP A 63 44.32 22.90 -7.69
N ALA A 64 45.32 23.40 -6.94
CA ALA A 64 45.15 23.77 -5.54
C ALA A 64 44.12 24.90 -5.37
N ARG A 65 44.20 25.93 -6.23
CA ARG A 65 43.24 27.04 -6.23
C ARG A 65 41.85 26.57 -6.66
N LEU A 66 41.77 25.71 -7.68
CA LEU A 66 40.51 25.17 -8.17
C LEU A 66 39.85 24.29 -7.10
N ARG A 67 40.60 23.45 -6.37
CA ARG A 67 40.06 22.67 -5.25
C ARG A 67 39.48 23.55 -4.16
N ALA A 68 40.23 24.56 -3.72
CA ALA A 68 39.73 25.50 -2.71
C ALA A 68 38.45 26.21 -3.19
N PHE A 69 38.41 26.55 -4.47
CA PHE A 69 37.26 27.19 -5.10
C PHE A 69 36.04 26.26 -5.24
N LEU A 70 36.24 25.01 -5.67
CA LEU A 70 35.17 24.00 -5.78
C LEU A 70 34.61 23.65 -4.39
N HIS A 71 35.46 23.57 -3.37
CA HIS A 71 35.01 23.37 -1.99
C HIS A 71 34.13 24.53 -1.50
N ASP A 72 34.49 25.79 -1.79
CA ASP A 72 33.64 26.93 -1.46
C ASP A 72 32.32 26.90 -2.25
N LEU A 73 32.36 26.53 -3.53
CA LEU A 73 31.17 26.38 -4.37
C LEU A 73 30.24 25.27 -3.86
N GLU A 74 30.78 24.14 -3.44
CA GLU A 74 30.03 23.04 -2.83
C GLU A 74 29.38 23.48 -1.51
N ALA A 75 30.08 24.26 -0.69
CA ALA A 75 29.51 24.86 0.52
C ALA A 75 28.36 25.84 0.18
N GLN A 76 28.52 26.68 -0.85
CA GLN A 76 27.45 27.56 -1.33
C GLN A 76 26.24 26.79 -1.86
N TYR A 77 26.49 25.69 -2.57
CA TYR A 77 25.44 24.79 -3.02
C TYR A 77 24.70 24.14 -1.86
N GLY A 78 25.43 23.66 -0.83
CA GLY A 78 24.84 23.14 0.41
C GLY A 78 23.91 24.16 1.08
N VAL A 79 24.33 25.43 1.17
CA VAL A 79 23.47 26.51 1.69
C VAL A 79 22.20 26.67 0.85
N ALA A 80 22.28 26.53 -0.48
CA ALA A 80 21.10 26.61 -1.33
C ALA A 80 20.12 25.45 -1.11
N VAL A 81 20.63 24.24 -0.91
CA VAL A 81 19.83 23.05 -0.56
C VAL A 81 19.14 23.24 0.79
N ASP A 82 19.85 23.76 1.80
CA ASP A 82 19.27 24.06 3.11
C ASP A 82 18.17 25.13 3.03
N LEU A 83 18.38 26.18 2.22
CA LEU A 83 17.37 27.21 1.97
C LEU A 83 16.13 26.64 1.28
N LEU A 84 16.32 25.72 0.32
CA LEU A 84 15.22 25.02 -0.35
C LEU A 84 14.40 24.20 0.65
N ALA A 85 15.07 23.42 1.51
CA ALA A 85 14.43 22.62 2.55
C ALA A 85 13.68 23.50 3.58
N ALA A 86 14.19 24.71 3.85
CA ALA A 86 13.54 25.69 4.72
C ALA A 86 12.38 26.47 4.06
N GLY A 87 12.03 26.17 2.80
CA GLY A 87 10.98 26.88 2.05
C GLY A 87 11.37 28.29 1.59
N ARG A 88 12.65 28.67 1.70
CA ARG A 88 13.17 30.00 1.31
C ARG A 88 13.59 30.01 -0.15
N TYR A 89 12.61 29.78 -1.02
CA TYR A 89 12.85 29.49 -2.45
C TYR A 89 13.58 30.61 -3.19
N ASP A 90 13.24 31.87 -2.96
CA ASP A 90 13.88 33.00 -3.65
C ASP A 90 15.38 33.13 -3.33
N GLU A 91 15.76 32.83 -2.10
CA GLU A 91 17.15 32.88 -1.67
C GLU A 91 17.94 31.68 -2.20
N ALA A 92 17.34 30.49 -2.20
CA ALA A 92 17.90 29.31 -2.85
C ALA A 92 18.15 29.58 -4.35
N ILE A 93 17.17 30.15 -5.06
CA ILE A 93 17.28 30.54 -6.47
C ILE A 93 18.44 31.53 -6.68
N ALA A 94 18.57 32.54 -5.82
CA ALA A 94 19.65 33.52 -5.93
C ALA A 94 21.04 32.86 -5.80
N ARG A 95 21.21 31.97 -4.81
CA ARG A 95 22.46 31.22 -4.58
C ARG A 95 22.77 30.26 -5.72
N LEU A 96 21.79 29.52 -6.22
CA LEU A 96 21.98 28.60 -7.34
C LEU A 96 22.34 29.33 -8.63
N LYS A 97 21.80 30.53 -8.86
CA LYS A 97 22.22 31.38 -9.98
C LYS A 97 23.67 31.86 -9.84
N GLU A 98 24.15 32.12 -8.62
CA GLU A 98 25.57 32.41 -8.39
C GLU A 98 26.41 31.16 -8.69
N CYS A 99 25.98 29.98 -8.24
CA CYS A 99 26.65 28.71 -8.51
C CYS A 99 26.73 28.41 -10.02
N LEU A 100 25.64 28.62 -10.77
CA LEU A 100 25.60 28.42 -12.22
C LEU A 100 26.43 29.44 -13.02
N LYS A 101 26.56 30.68 -12.53
CA LYS A 101 27.50 31.65 -13.14
C LYS A 101 28.94 31.16 -13.04
N VAL A 102 29.24 30.40 -11.99
CA VAL A 102 30.57 29.87 -11.69
C VAL A 102 30.83 28.56 -12.44
N ASN A 103 29.92 27.58 -12.32
CA ASN A 103 29.99 26.30 -13.00
C ASN A 103 28.67 26.02 -13.73
N PRO A 104 28.55 26.43 -15.00
CA PRO A 104 27.32 26.24 -15.79
C PRO A 104 27.16 24.83 -16.35
N ARG A 105 28.03 23.87 -16.01
CA ARG A 105 27.96 22.49 -16.51
C ARG A 105 27.66 21.46 -15.43
N GLU A 106 27.28 21.92 -14.24
CA GLU A 106 26.92 21.07 -13.11
C GLU A 106 25.41 20.72 -13.15
N PRO A 107 25.02 19.47 -13.45
CA PRO A 107 23.62 19.08 -13.54
C PRO A 107 22.84 19.30 -12.24
N ASP A 108 23.47 19.05 -11.09
CA ASP A 108 22.82 19.16 -9.77
C ASP A 108 22.33 20.60 -9.49
N PHE A 109 23.02 21.60 -10.06
CA PHE A 109 22.60 22.99 -9.93
C PHE A 109 21.33 23.29 -10.74
N TYR A 110 21.20 22.69 -11.93
CA TYR A 110 19.99 22.81 -12.74
C TYR A 110 18.82 22.05 -12.12
N GLU A 111 19.09 20.87 -11.52
CA GLU A 111 18.09 20.09 -10.80
C GLU A 111 17.49 20.90 -9.65
N THR A 112 18.35 21.33 -8.73
CA THR A 112 17.94 22.05 -7.51
C THR A 112 17.33 23.41 -7.85
N LEU A 113 17.82 24.10 -8.88
CA LEU A 113 17.23 25.37 -9.33
C LEU A 113 15.85 25.16 -9.95
N GLY A 114 15.69 24.12 -10.78
CA GLY A 114 14.41 23.76 -11.36
C GLY A 114 13.38 23.40 -10.29
N LEU A 115 13.79 22.62 -9.29
CA LEU A 115 12.97 22.30 -8.11
C LEU A 115 12.57 23.54 -7.31
N ALA A 116 13.51 24.46 -7.05
CA ALA A 116 13.22 25.70 -6.34
C ALA A 116 12.22 26.58 -7.11
N TYR A 117 12.30 26.61 -8.44
CA TYR A 117 11.30 27.27 -9.28
C TYR A 117 9.94 26.57 -9.21
N GLN A 118 9.90 25.24 -9.28
CA GLN A 118 8.66 24.47 -9.21
C GLN A 118 7.95 24.66 -7.86
N LEU A 119 8.68 24.57 -6.75
CA LEU A 119 8.13 24.75 -5.40
C LEU A 119 7.69 26.20 -5.11
N SER A 120 8.17 27.17 -5.87
CA SER A 120 7.73 28.57 -5.82
C SER A 120 6.67 28.92 -6.87
N ASP A 121 6.04 27.91 -7.49
CA ASP A 121 5.00 28.02 -8.52
C ASP A 121 5.44 28.76 -9.80
N ARG A 122 6.76 28.83 -10.05
CA ARG A 122 7.38 29.45 -11.24
C ARG A 122 7.68 28.40 -12.30
N GLN A 123 6.62 27.79 -12.80
CA GLN A 123 6.69 26.63 -13.68
C GLN A 123 7.42 26.90 -15.02
N ASP A 124 7.29 28.10 -15.60
CA ASP A 124 7.96 28.43 -16.87
C ASP A 124 9.49 28.48 -16.70
N GLU A 125 9.96 29.02 -15.59
CA GLU A 125 11.38 29.05 -15.24
C GLU A 125 11.90 27.65 -14.91
N ALA A 126 11.11 26.83 -14.22
CA ALA A 126 11.46 25.43 -13.96
C ALA A 126 11.66 24.65 -15.27
N ILE A 127 10.72 24.74 -16.22
CA ILE A 127 10.84 24.11 -17.54
C ILE A 127 12.12 24.55 -18.25
N LYS A 128 12.38 25.85 -18.31
CA LYS A 128 13.61 26.38 -18.95
C LYS A 128 14.87 25.84 -18.27
N CYS A 129 14.87 25.74 -16.94
CA CYS A 129 16.00 25.23 -16.17
C CYS A 129 16.27 23.74 -16.46
N PHE A 130 15.23 22.90 -16.41
CA PHE A 130 15.38 21.48 -16.74
C PHE A 130 15.76 21.25 -18.21
N GLN A 131 15.23 22.06 -19.14
CA GLN A 131 15.64 22.02 -20.55
C GLN A 131 17.11 22.41 -20.73
N GLN A 132 17.63 23.38 -19.97
CA GLN A 132 19.06 23.71 -19.96
C GLN A 132 19.89 22.55 -19.40
N GLY A 133 19.43 21.90 -18.33
CA GLY A 133 20.05 20.68 -17.81
C GLY A 133 20.11 19.55 -18.86
N LEU A 134 19.03 19.36 -19.62
CA LEU A 134 18.98 18.37 -20.71
C LEU A 134 19.93 18.69 -21.87
N GLN A 135 20.36 19.95 -22.05
CA GLN A 135 21.42 20.27 -23.02
C GLN A 135 22.79 19.70 -22.61
N LEU A 136 23.00 19.43 -21.30
CA LEU A 136 24.20 18.78 -20.79
C LEU A 136 24.12 17.26 -20.94
N ASN A 137 22.97 16.67 -20.60
CA ASN A 137 22.68 15.25 -20.80
C ASN A 137 21.23 15.07 -21.26
N VAL A 138 21.07 14.79 -22.55
CA VAL A 138 19.77 14.63 -23.22
C VAL A 138 18.97 13.43 -22.67
N ARG A 139 19.61 12.48 -21.98
CA ARG A 139 18.97 11.29 -21.41
C ARG A 139 18.86 11.33 -19.89
N ASN A 140 18.96 12.52 -19.28
CA ASN A 140 18.81 12.62 -17.83
C ASN A 140 17.36 12.30 -17.42
N ALA A 141 17.17 11.11 -16.85
CA ALA A 141 15.86 10.58 -16.45
C ALA A 141 15.13 11.49 -15.45
N VAL A 142 15.88 12.09 -14.52
CA VAL A 142 15.33 12.95 -13.46
C VAL A 142 14.76 14.24 -14.05
N PHE A 143 15.46 14.88 -14.99
CA PHE A 143 14.95 16.08 -15.67
C PHE A 143 13.70 15.79 -16.51
N HIS A 144 13.68 14.65 -17.20
CA HIS A 144 12.49 14.23 -17.93
C HIS A 144 11.30 14.01 -16.99
N ARG A 145 11.50 13.34 -15.84
CA ARG A 145 10.43 13.16 -14.85
C ARG A 145 9.88 14.49 -14.34
N TYR A 146 10.75 15.45 -14.00
CA TYR A 146 10.29 16.78 -13.54
C TYR A 146 9.54 17.56 -14.62
N LEU A 147 9.96 17.48 -15.88
CA LEU A 147 9.22 18.06 -16.99
C LEU A 147 7.85 17.39 -17.16
N GLY A 148 7.79 16.06 -17.05
CA GLY A 148 6.55 15.29 -17.05
C GLY A 148 5.56 15.78 -15.98
N ASP A 149 6.05 15.98 -14.75
CA ASP A 149 5.25 16.51 -13.63
C ASP A 149 4.66 17.88 -13.94
N ILE A 150 5.49 18.80 -14.45
CA ILE A 150 5.06 20.16 -14.76
C ILE A 150 4.05 20.16 -15.91
N TYR A 151 4.28 19.40 -16.98
CA TYR A 151 3.34 19.33 -18.11
C TYR A 151 2.02 18.69 -17.71
N ARG A 152 2.03 17.65 -16.85
CA ARG A 152 0.81 17.06 -16.31
C ARG A 152 0.01 18.07 -15.50
N ALA A 153 0.67 18.86 -14.65
CA ALA A 153 0.03 19.93 -13.87
C ALA A 153 -0.59 21.02 -14.76
N ARG A 154 -0.06 21.21 -15.97
CA ARG A 154 -0.60 22.12 -16.99
C ARG A 154 -1.66 21.51 -17.91
N HIS A 155 -2.05 20.25 -17.65
CA HIS A 155 -2.96 19.49 -18.51
C HIS A 155 -2.45 19.30 -19.95
N ASP A 156 -1.13 19.35 -20.17
CA ASP A 156 -0.49 19.00 -21.44
C ASP A 156 -0.06 17.53 -21.39
N ASP A 157 -1.05 16.64 -21.46
CA ASP A 157 -0.89 15.21 -21.23
C ASP A 157 0.05 14.56 -22.26
N ASP A 158 0.03 15.00 -23.52
CA ASP A 158 0.90 14.47 -24.59
C ASP A 158 2.38 14.70 -24.28
N LYS A 159 2.75 15.92 -23.84
CA LYS A 159 4.14 16.21 -23.44
C LYS A 159 4.51 15.53 -22.14
N ALA A 160 3.56 15.44 -21.20
CA ALA A 160 3.78 14.75 -19.94
C ALA A 160 4.13 13.28 -20.20
N ASP A 161 3.32 12.57 -20.99
CA ASP A 161 3.52 11.16 -21.31
C ASP A 161 4.82 10.93 -22.07
N THR A 162 5.16 11.82 -23.02
CA THR A 162 6.45 11.76 -23.74
C THR A 162 7.62 11.84 -22.77
N HIS A 163 7.60 12.79 -21.83
CA HIS A 163 8.69 12.94 -20.87
C HIS A 163 8.72 11.84 -19.81
N TYR A 164 7.58 11.31 -19.37
CA TYR A 164 7.59 10.15 -18.48
C TYR A 164 8.12 8.89 -19.17
N LEU A 165 7.86 8.69 -20.46
CA LEU A 165 8.46 7.62 -21.25
C LEU A 165 9.99 7.73 -21.30
N ASP A 166 10.51 8.92 -21.61
CA ASP A 166 11.95 9.19 -21.63
C ASP A 166 12.58 8.96 -20.24
N ALA A 167 11.89 9.38 -19.17
CA ALA A 167 12.33 9.16 -17.80
C ALA A 167 12.38 7.66 -17.44
N ALA A 168 11.32 6.92 -17.73
CA ALA A 168 11.25 5.48 -17.45
C ALA A 168 12.36 4.71 -18.18
N GLU A 169 12.64 5.02 -19.45
CA GLU A 169 13.74 4.41 -20.19
C GLU A 169 15.11 4.79 -19.61
N GLY A 170 15.29 6.06 -19.22
CA GLY A 170 16.51 6.51 -18.55
C GLY A 170 16.76 5.78 -17.22
N PHE A 171 15.74 5.58 -16.39
CA PHE A 171 15.87 4.81 -15.14
C PHE A 171 16.15 3.32 -15.42
N LYS A 172 15.54 2.72 -16.46
CA LYS A 172 15.87 1.36 -16.89
C LYS A 172 17.34 1.21 -17.29
N GLU A 173 17.90 2.18 -18.02
CA GLU A 173 19.32 2.16 -18.37
C GLU A 173 20.23 2.22 -17.13
N ILE A 174 19.87 3.03 -16.14
CA ILE A 174 20.59 3.06 -14.84
C ILE A 174 20.52 1.68 -14.17
N LEU A 175 19.35 1.06 -14.13
CA LEU A 175 19.14 -0.26 -13.52
C LEU A 175 19.78 -1.42 -14.31
N LYS A 176 20.05 -1.25 -15.60
CA LYS A 176 20.85 -2.22 -16.38
C LYS A 176 22.31 -2.24 -15.91
N VAL A 177 22.84 -1.09 -15.51
CA VAL A 177 24.23 -0.95 -15.02
C VAL A 177 24.32 -1.31 -13.54
N ASP A 178 23.42 -0.78 -12.73
CA ASP A 178 23.31 -1.08 -11.30
C ASP A 178 21.88 -1.51 -10.94
N PRO A 179 21.60 -2.83 -11.01
CA PRO A 179 20.28 -3.36 -10.68
C PRO A 179 19.82 -3.10 -9.24
N LYS A 180 20.72 -2.74 -8.33
CA LYS A 180 20.43 -2.48 -6.91
C LYS A 180 20.32 -0.99 -6.59
N ASN A 181 20.37 -0.12 -7.59
CA ASN A 181 20.21 1.31 -7.38
C ASN A 181 18.78 1.61 -6.88
N LEU A 182 18.65 1.78 -5.56
CA LEU A 182 17.35 1.94 -4.89
C LEU A 182 16.60 3.17 -5.39
N GLN A 183 17.30 4.30 -5.52
CA GLN A 183 16.71 5.55 -6.00
C GLN A 183 16.16 5.40 -7.42
N ALA A 184 16.86 4.71 -8.31
CA ALA A 184 16.36 4.47 -9.67
C ALA A 184 15.16 3.51 -9.68
N GLN A 185 15.09 2.52 -8.77
CA GLN A 185 13.90 1.67 -8.62
C GLN A 185 12.70 2.48 -8.13
N GLU A 186 12.88 3.30 -7.09
CA GLU A 186 11.83 4.19 -6.55
C GLU A 186 11.29 5.14 -7.62
N LEU A 187 12.18 5.86 -8.31
CA LEU A 187 11.79 6.83 -9.33
C LEU A 187 11.16 6.16 -10.55
N LEU A 188 11.56 4.93 -10.90
CA LEU A 188 10.91 4.16 -11.96
C LEU A 188 9.47 3.78 -11.58
N ALA A 189 9.26 3.30 -10.35
CA ALA A 189 7.92 2.93 -9.86
C ALA A 189 6.97 4.13 -9.84
N ASP A 190 7.43 5.28 -9.30
CA ASP A 190 6.68 6.54 -9.29
C ASP A 190 6.37 7.02 -10.72
N THR A 191 7.34 6.91 -11.63
CA THR A 191 7.14 7.28 -13.05
C THR A 191 6.08 6.40 -13.70
N TYR A 192 6.09 5.08 -13.48
CA TYR A 192 5.04 4.20 -13.99
C TYR A 192 3.67 4.51 -13.39
N ALA A 193 3.59 4.78 -12.09
CA ALA A 193 2.34 5.18 -11.45
C ALA A 193 1.77 6.49 -12.05
N LYS A 194 2.62 7.48 -12.32
CA LYS A 194 2.24 8.75 -12.99
C LYS A 194 1.77 8.57 -14.44
N MET A 195 2.25 7.53 -15.11
CA MET A 195 1.80 7.09 -16.43
C MET A 195 0.54 6.21 -16.38
N ARG A 196 0.06 5.88 -15.18
CA ARG A 196 -1.04 4.91 -14.95
C ARG A 196 -0.72 3.50 -15.45
N TRP A 197 0.56 3.18 -15.56
CA TRP A 197 1.08 1.85 -15.85
C TRP A 197 1.19 1.09 -14.53
N TYR A 198 0.03 0.82 -13.94
CA TYR A 198 -0.07 0.38 -12.56
C TYR A 198 0.46 -1.04 -12.34
N ASP A 199 0.32 -1.92 -13.32
CA ASP A 199 0.88 -3.28 -13.25
C ASP A 199 2.41 -3.23 -13.19
N GLU A 200 3.05 -2.44 -14.06
CA GLU A 200 4.50 -2.25 -14.06
C GLU A 200 4.99 -1.54 -12.79
N ALA A 201 4.24 -0.56 -12.29
CA ALA A 201 4.54 0.09 -11.01
C ALA A 201 4.50 -0.92 -9.86
N LEU A 202 3.48 -1.77 -9.84
CA LEU A 202 3.27 -2.78 -8.80
C LEU A 202 4.42 -3.79 -8.76
N GLU A 203 4.89 -4.29 -9.92
CA GLU A 203 6.04 -5.20 -9.99
C GLU A 203 7.33 -4.60 -9.41
N VAL A 204 7.52 -3.28 -9.54
CA VAL A 204 8.67 -2.59 -8.92
C VAL A 204 8.45 -2.42 -7.42
N TYR A 205 7.27 -1.98 -6.99
CA TYR A 205 6.95 -1.82 -5.57
C TYR A 205 6.99 -3.14 -4.78
N GLU A 206 6.53 -4.25 -5.35
CA GLU A 206 6.64 -5.58 -4.75
C GLU A 206 8.11 -5.94 -4.45
N ARG A 207 9.02 -5.63 -5.38
CA ARG A 207 10.47 -5.82 -5.16
C ARG A 207 11.04 -4.88 -4.11
N LEU A 208 10.58 -3.63 -4.06
CA LEU A 208 11.02 -2.66 -3.05
C LEU A 208 10.57 -3.09 -1.64
N VAL A 209 9.31 -3.48 -1.48
CA VAL A 209 8.75 -4.01 -0.22
C VAL A 209 9.47 -5.30 0.19
N ALA A 210 9.74 -6.22 -0.74
CA ALA A 210 10.47 -7.45 -0.42
C ALA A 210 11.90 -7.19 0.09
N GLN A 211 12.56 -6.15 -0.43
CA GLN A 211 13.91 -5.75 0.01
C GLN A 211 13.89 -4.95 1.32
N HIS A 212 12.83 -4.17 1.54
CA HIS A 212 12.71 -3.24 2.65
C HIS A 212 11.31 -3.29 3.29
N PRO A 213 10.97 -4.38 4.00
CA PRO A 213 9.59 -4.65 4.45
C PRO A 213 9.06 -3.72 5.55
N PHE A 214 9.89 -2.83 6.11
CA PHE A 214 9.49 -1.89 7.17
C PHE A 214 9.46 -0.43 6.69
N ARG A 215 9.63 -0.19 5.39
CA ARG A 215 9.56 1.13 4.77
C ARG A 215 8.09 1.49 4.53
N ALA A 216 7.54 2.33 5.41
CA ALA A 216 6.13 2.76 5.36
C ALA A 216 5.77 3.40 4.01
N ASP A 217 6.70 4.16 3.43
CA ASP A 217 6.54 4.82 2.15
C ASP A 217 6.28 3.85 1.00
N TYR A 218 6.96 2.69 0.96
CA TYR A 218 6.73 1.68 -0.08
C TYR A 218 5.39 0.99 0.07
N HIS A 219 5.00 0.69 1.30
CA HIS A 219 3.67 0.14 1.59
C HIS A 219 2.56 1.14 1.23
N ARG A 220 2.75 2.43 1.52
CA ARG A 220 1.83 3.51 1.17
C ARG A 220 1.69 3.68 -0.34
N ASP A 221 2.79 3.69 -1.08
CA ASP A 221 2.77 3.82 -2.54
C ASP A 221 2.16 2.59 -3.22
N MET A 222 2.53 1.38 -2.78
CA MET A 222 1.94 0.13 -3.25
C MET A 222 0.43 0.07 -2.98
N GLY A 223 -0.01 0.49 -1.79
CA GLY A 223 -1.42 0.61 -1.44
C GLY A 223 -2.18 1.58 -2.34
N GLY A 224 -1.56 2.72 -2.70
CA GLY A 224 -2.11 3.67 -3.66
C GLY A 224 -2.26 3.06 -5.07
N VAL A 225 -1.24 2.36 -5.57
CA VAL A 225 -1.29 1.67 -6.87
C VAL A 225 -2.37 0.57 -6.88
N LEU A 226 -2.46 -0.23 -5.81
CA LEU A 226 -3.50 -1.27 -5.67
C LEU A 226 -4.92 -0.68 -5.63
N TYR A 227 -5.10 0.50 -5.02
CA TYR A 227 -6.37 1.22 -5.03
C TYR A 227 -6.80 1.65 -6.45
N GLU A 228 -5.86 2.11 -7.27
CA GLU A 228 -6.12 2.47 -8.68
C GLU A 228 -6.45 1.24 -9.53
N LEU A 229 -5.84 0.09 -9.22
CA LEU A 229 -6.17 -1.22 -9.82
C LEU A 229 -7.48 -1.83 -9.31
N ASP A 230 -8.19 -1.16 -8.40
CA ASP A 230 -9.41 -1.66 -7.73
C ASP A 230 -9.21 -2.94 -6.90
N ARG A 231 -7.96 -3.24 -6.52
CA ARG A 231 -7.58 -4.36 -5.64
C ARG A 231 -7.67 -3.93 -4.16
N LEU A 232 -8.88 -3.59 -3.74
CA LEU A 232 -9.14 -2.87 -2.48
C LEU A 232 -8.70 -3.65 -1.22
N ASP A 233 -8.81 -4.98 -1.23
CA ASP A 233 -8.40 -5.86 -0.12
C ASP A 233 -6.89 -5.80 0.12
N GLU A 234 -6.11 -5.85 -0.95
CA GLU A 234 -4.65 -5.77 -0.87
C GLU A 234 -4.20 -4.34 -0.57
N ALA A 235 -4.88 -3.34 -1.13
CA ALA A 235 -4.62 -1.93 -0.82
C ALA A 235 -4.74 -1.67 0.68
N GLU A 236 -5.82 -2.12 1.32
CA GLU A 236 -6.02 -1.97 2.77
C GLU A 236 -4.87 -2.59 3.57
N ILE A 237 -4.46 -3.82 3.24
CA ILE A 237 -3.36 -4.51 3.94
C ILE A 237 -2.07 -3.68 3.89
N HIS A 238 -1.68 -3.22 2.71
CA HIS A 238 -0.46 -2.43 2.56
C HIS A 238 -0.58 -1.06 3.25
N LEU A 239 -1.73 -0.41 3.19
CA LEU A 239 -1.94 0.88 3.87
C LEU A 239 -1.92 0.75 5.40
N LEU A 240 -2.46 -0.34 5.95
CA LEU A 240 -2.39 -0.63 7.39
C LEU A 240 -0.93 -0.93 7.81
N GLU A 241 -0.17 -1.68 7.01
CA GLU A 241 1.24 -1.93 7.30
C GLU A 241 2.08 -0.63 7.19
N ALA A 242 1.75 0.29 6.28
CA ALA A 242 2.34 1.62 6.25
C ALA A 242 2.09 2.38 7.56
N LEU A 243 0.84 2.39 8.03
CA LEU A 243 0.46 3.05 9.29
C LEU A 243 1.01 2.37 10.54
N ARG A 244 1.25 1.06 10.48
CA ARG A 244 1.94 0.32 11.54
C ARG A 244 3.39 0.75 11.67
N ASN A 245 4.08 0.94 10.55
CA ASN A 245 5.48 1.36 10.51
C ASN A 245 5.65 2.88 10.70
N SER A 246 4.67 3.68 10.31
CA SER A 246 4.64 5.14 10.50
C SER A 246 3.23 5.62 10.90
N PRO A 247 2.88 5.56 12.20
CA PRO A 247 1.57 5.99 12.68
C PRO A 247 1.28 7.46 12.35
N GLY A 248 0.09 7.73 11.81
CA GLY A 248 -0.34 9.08 11.46
C GLY A 248 0.21 9.59 10.12
N GLU A 249 0.79 8.74 9.27
CA GLU A 249 1.18 9.13 7.92
C GLU A 249 -0.04 9.55 7.09
N SER A 250 -0.13 10.85 6.75
CA SER A 250 -1.36 11.44 6.21
C SER A 250 -1.76 10.86 4.85
N SER A 251 -0.79 10.51 4.00
CA SER A 251 -1.06 9.92 2.67
C SER A 251 -1.57 8.48 2.77
N ALA A 252 -1.05 7.67 3.71
CA ALA A 252 -1.58 6.32 3.93
C ALA A 252 -3.01 6.38 4.48
N LEU A 253 -3.29 7.30 5.42
CA LEU A 253 -4.65 7.56 5.91
C LEU A 253 -5.59 8.05 4.80
N LEU A 254 -5.10 8.89 3.88
CA LEU A 254 -5.87 9.35 2.73
C LEU A 254 -6.31 8.19 1.85
N TYR A 255 -5.36 7.37 1.38
CA TYR A 255 -5.68 6.21 0.53
C TYR A 255 -6.55 5.20 1.27
N LEU A 256 -6.35 4.99 2.58
CA LEU A 256 -7.17 4.07 3.36
C LEU A 256 -8.62 4.59 3.48
N GLY A 257 -8.79 5.89 3.71
CA GLY A 257 -10.10 6.54 3.67
C GLY A 257 -10.77 6.44 2.30
N LEU A 258 -10.01 6.52 1.21
CA LEU A 258 -10.51 6.30 -0.15
C LEU A 258 -10.94 4.85 -0.40
N VAL A 259 -10.17 3.86 0.09
CA VAL A 259 -10.54 2.44 0.05
C VAL A 259 -11.88 2.22 0.76
N TYR A 260 -12.03 2.75 1.98
CA TYR A 260 -13.28 2.66 2.73
C TYR A 260 -14.45 3.37 2.03
N PHE A 261 -14.19 4.52 1.41
CA PHE A 261 -15.20 5.22 0.63
C PHE A 261 -15.68 4.41 -0.58
N LYS A 262 -14.76 3.81 -1.35
CA LYS A 262 -15.10 2.92 -2.48
C LYS A 262 -15.96 1.73 -2.03
N ARG A 263 -15.67 1.17 -0.85
CA ARG A 263 -16.45 0.10 -0.22
C ARG A 263 -17.74 0.53 0.48
N ARG A 264 -18.13 1.81 0.36
CA ARG A 264 -19.32 2.38 1.02
C ARG A 264 -19.30 2.36 2.56
N LEU A 265 -18.11 2.24 3.16
CA LEU A 265 -17.91 2.32 4.60
C LEU A 265 -17.79 3.79 5.02
N LEU A 266 -18.87 4.54 4.85
CA LEU A 266 -18.84 6.01 4.88
C LEU A 266 -18.37 6.56 6.24
N THR A 267 -18.76 5.94 7.36
CA THR A 267 -18.33 6.37 8.70
C THR A 267 -16.83 6.20 8.88
N LEU A 268 -16.30 5.01 8.57
CA LEU A 268 -14.88 4.71 8.68
C LEU A 268 -14.06 5.58 7.72
N ALA A 269 -14.54 5.78 6.50
CA ALA A 269 -13.93 6.71 5.55
C ALA A 269 -13.80 8.11 6.13
N VAL A 270 -14.86 8.68 6.72
CA VAL A 270 -14.80 10.01 7.36
C VAL A 270 -13.80 10.02 8.51
N GLN A 271 -13.84 9.03 9.41
CA GLN A 271 -12.94 8.97 10.56
C GLN A 271 -11.46 8.92 10.13
N THR A 272 -11.11 8.05 9.18
CA THR A 272 -9.75 7.90 8.68
C THR A 272 -9.28 9.15 7.93
N LEU A 273 -10.14 9.77 7.12
CA LEU A 273 -9.81 11.03 6.43
C LEU A 273 -9.65 12.20 7.42
N GLU A 274 -10.44 12.26 8.48
CA GLU A 274 -10.27 13.26 9.54
C GLU A 274 -8.97 13.03 10.33
N GLU A 275 -8.54 11.79 10.52
CA GLU A 275 -7.23 11.49 11.09
C GLU A 275 -6.09 11.98 10.18
N SER A 276 -6.23 11.80 8.86
CA SER A 276 -5.30 12.39 7.88
C SER A 276 -5.21 13.91 8.06
N LEU A 277 -6.36 14.58 8.24
CA LEU A 277 -6.43 16.03 8.46
C LEU A 277 -5.84 16.48 9.80
N LYS A 278 -5.85 15.65 10.85
CA LYS A 278 -5.14 15.97 12.10
C LYS A 278 -3.64 15.99 11.90
N SER A 279 -3.12 15.06 11.10
CA SER A 279 -1.69 14.95 10.78
C SER A 279 -1.25 16.07 9.82
N ARG A 280 -2.04 16.34 8.78
CA ARG A 280 -1.82 17.42 7.83
C ARG A 280 -3.13 18.19 7.58
N PRO A 281 -3.32 19.35 8.25
CA PRO A 281 -4.56 20.13 8.13
C PRO A 281 -4.77 20.79 6.76
N ASP A 282 -3.69 21.07 6.03
CA ASP A 282 -3.73 21.72 4.71
C ASP A 282 -3.87 20.69 3.58
N GLN A 283 -5.07 20.13 3.47
CA GLN A 283 -5.49 19.17 2.44
C GLN A 283 -6.91 19.51 1.95
N PRO A 284 -7.08 20.54 1.10
CA PRO A 284 -8.41 21.03 0.68
C PRO A 284 -9.23 19.97 -0.08
N GLU A 285 -8.59 19.09 -0.82
CA GLU A 285 -9.21 17.94 -1.48
C GLU A 285 -9.83 16.95 -0.48
N VAL A 286 -9.13 16.66 0.62
CA VAL A 286 -9.61 15.76 1.67
C VAL A 286 -10.79 16.39 2.42
N ILE A 287 -10.73 17.69 2.72
CA ILE A 287 -11.84 18.44 3.34
C ILE A 287 -13.10 18.34 2.47
N LYS A 288 -12.97 18.60 1.16
CA LYS A 288 -14.08 18.48 0.20
C LYS A 288 -14.63 17.06 0.13
N LEU A 289 -13.76 16.06 0.13
CA LEU A 289 -14.17 14.66 0.13
C LEU A 289 -14.96 14.30 1.39
N VAL A 290 -14.47 14.66 2.59
CA VAL A 290 -15.19 14.43 3.85
C VAL A 290 -16.56 15.10 3.85
N GLN A 291 -16.66 16.35 3.37
CA GLN A 291 -17.94 17.05 3.23
C GLN A 291 -18.90 16.29 2.31
N LYS A 292 -18.42 15.87 1.13
CA LYS A 292 -19.20 15.09 0.18
C LYS A 292 -19.67 13.76 0.77
N ILE A 293 -18.81 13.05 1.51
CA ILE A 293 -19.19 11.80 2.18
C ILE A 293 -20.28 12.04 3.22
N ARG A 294 -20.20 13.13 3.99
CA ARG A 294 -21.22 13.51 4.97
C ARG A 294 -22.56 13.88 4.32
N GLU A 295 -22.53 14.53 3.17
CA GLU A 295 -23.74 14.79 2.37
C GLU A 295 -24.38 13.48 1.91
N ILE A 296 -23.57 12.57 1.37
CA ILE A 296 -24.03 11.22 1.00
C ILE A 296 -24.63 10.50 2.21
N GLN A 297 -23.99 10.54 3.39
CA GLN A 297 -24.55 9.94 4.61
C GLN A 297 -25.93 10.51 4.95
N LYS A 298 -26.14 11.82 4.80
CA LYS A 298 -27.45 12.44 5.05
C LYS A 298 -28.52 12.01 4.04
N GLU A 299 -28.13 11.75 2.79
CA GLU A 299 -29.05 11.33 1.72
C GLU A 299 -29.39 9.84 1.78
N VAL A 300 -28.39 9.00 2.07
CA VAL A 300 -28.52 7.54 2.02
C VAL A 300 -29.18 6.98 3.30
N GLY A 301 -29.30 7.79 4.35
CA GLY A 301 -30.01 7.42 5.57
C GLY A 301 -29.06 6.87 6.64
N ARG A 302 -29.53 5.87 7.40
CA ARG A 302 -28.82 5.45 8.62
C ARG A 302 -27.44 4.90 8.31
N THR A 303 -26.48 5.30 9.13
CA THR A 303 -25.14 4.71 9.15
C THR A 303 -25.20 3.24 9.56
N VAL A 304 -24.14 2.49 9.25
CA VAL A 304 -24.02 1.07 9.64
C VAL A 304 -24.15 0.94 11.15
N GLU A 305 -23.58 1.87 11.93
CA GLU A 305 -23.71 1.87 13.39
C GLU A 305 -25.15 2.12 13.84
N GLU A 306 -25.85 3.10 13.26
CA GLU A 306 -27.28 3.36 13.58
C GLU A 306 -28.16 2.16 13.24
N ILE A 307 -27.90 1.50 12.10
CA ILE A 307 -28.60 0.27 11.70
C ILE A 307 -28.36 -0.84 12.73
N ILE A 308 -27.13 -0.99 13.23
CA ILE A 308 -26.76 -2.03 14.20
C ILE A 308 -27.36 -1.75 15.58
N TYR A 309 -27.33 -0.49 16.04
CA TYR A 309 -27.82 -0.13 17.37
C TYR A 309 -29.35 -0.09 17.45
N GLU A 310 -30.04 0.25 16.36
CA GLU A 310 -31.51 0.26 16.26
C GLU A 310 -32.04 -0.93 15.42
N ALA A 311 -31.38 -2.08 15.53
CA ALA A 311 -31.60 -3.22 14.65
C ALA A 311 -33.01 -3.81 14.77
N THR A 312 -33.79 -3.71 13.69
CA THR A 312 -34.97 -4.54 13.40
C THR A 312 -34.72 -5.26 12.08
N PRO A 313 -34.12 -6.48 12.11
CA PRO A 313 -33.72 -7.18 10.89
C PRO A 313 -34.92 -7.56 10.02
N ASP A 314 -34.80 -7.37 8.70
CA ASP A 314 -35.80 -7.78 7.71
C ASP A 314 -35.88 -9.30 7.60
N ALA A 315 -34.74 -9.98 7.81
CA ALA A 315 -34.61 -11.43 7.85
C ALA A 315 -33.48 -11.85 8.78
N VAL A 316 -33.55 -13.06 9.33
CA VAL A 316 -32.43 -13.71 10.04
C VAL A 316 -31.99 -14.91 9.21
N VAL A 317 -30.72 -14.94 8.84
CA VAL A 317 -30.13 -15.94 7.93
C VAL A 317 -28.88 -16.56 8.53
N GLU A 318 -28.44 -17.67 7.96
CA GLU A 318 -27.14 -18.29 8.25
C GLU A 318 -26.23 -18.14 7.02
N GLY A 319 -24.95 -17.92 7.27
CA GLY A 319 -23.97 -17.67 6.24
C GLY A 319 -22.55 -17.89 6.73
N VAL A 320 -21.58 -17.43 5.94
CA VAL A 320 -20.15 -17.57 6.24
C VAL A 320 -19.43 -16.25 6.13
N VAL A 321 -18.37 -16.08 6.93
CA VAL A 321 -17.48 -14.93 6.85
C VAL A 321 -16.64 -15.04 5.57
N LYS A 322 -16.88 -14.15 4.60
CA LYS A 322 -16.09 -14.06 3.36
C LYS A 322 -14.70 -13.49 3.67
N TRP A 323 -14.63 -12.47 4.50
CA TRP A 323 -13.44 -11.92 5.13
C TRP A 323 -13.83 -11.02 6.31
N TYR A 324 -12.91 -10.82 7.26
CA TYR A 324 -13.06 -9.89 8.37
C TYR A 324 -11.69 -9.39 8.79
N ASN A 325 -11.56 -8.09 9.00
CA ASN A 325 -10.35 -7.45 9.48
C ASN A 325 -10.57 -7.02 10.96
N PRO A 326 -9.92 -7.68 11.93
CA PRO A 326 -10.09 -7.36 13.34
C PRO A 326 -9.48 -6.01 13.74
N GLU A 327 -8.52 -5.48 12.97
CA GLU A 327 -7.91 -4.18 13.25
C GLU A 327 -8.86 -3.02 12.93
N THR A 328 -9.63 -3.17 11.85
CA THR A 328 -10.58 -2.15 11.37
C THR A 328 -12.00 -2.42 11.83
N GLY A 329 -12.26 -3.66 12.28
CA GLY A 329 -13.56 -4.12 12.74
C GLY A 329 -14.57 -4.25 11.60
N VAL A 330 -14.14 -4.39 10.35
CA VAL A 330 -15.03 -4.51 9.19
C VAL A 330 -14.83 -5.83 8.48
N GLY A 331 -15.91 -6.38 7.93
CA GLY A 331 -15.88 -7.60 7.15
C GLY A 331 -17.02 -7.70 6.15
N VAL A 332 -17.06 -8.83 5.45
CA VAL A 332 -18.17 -9.20 4.57
C VAL A 332 -18.60 -10.63 4.91
N LEU A 333 -19.91 -10.82 5.03
CA LEU A 333 -20.57 -12.12 5.10
C LEU A 333 -21.20 -12.46 3.76
N THR A 334 -21.45 -13.75 3.55
CA THR A 334 -22.27 -14.22 2.42
C THR A 334 -23.30 -15.25 2.91
N CYS A 335 -24.49 -15.21 2.34
CA CYS A 335 -25.55 -16.21 2.52
C CYS A 335 -26.20 -16.53 1.16
N PRO A 336 -27.06 -17.56 1.07
CA PRO A 336 -27.71 -17.94 -0.19
C PRO A 336 -28.48 -16.80 -0.88
N GLU A 337 -29.07 -15.89 -0.10
CA GLU A 337 -29.87 -14.77 -0.59
C GLU A 337 -29.04 -13.53 -0.97
N TYR A 338 -27.87 -13.35 -0.35
CA TYR A 338 -27.02 -12.17 -0.52
C TYR A 338 -25.54 -12.56 -0.66
N ALA A 339 -24.97 -12.27 -1.83
CA ALA A 339 -23.57 -12.58 -2.13
C ALA A 339 -22.58 -11.78 -1.25
N GLU A 340 -22.96 -10.57 -0.84
CA GLU A 340 -22.18 -9.71 0.05
C GLU A 340 -23.12 -9.01 1.03
N VAL A 341 -22.86 -9.21 2.31
CA VAL A 341 -23.53 -8.52 3.42
C VAL A 341 -22.48 -7.87 4.29
N LEU A 342 -22.59 -6.57 4.53
CA LEU A 342 -21.59 -5.83 5.28
C LEU A 342 -21.58 -6.24 6.75
N LEU A 343 -20.40 -6.58 7.28
CA LEU A 343 -20.17 -6.83 8.70
C LEU A 343 -19.41 -5.65 9.31
N HIS A 344 -19.83 -5.26 10.51
CA HIS A 344 -19.12 -4.32 11.36
C HIS A 344 -19.01 -4.90 12.77
N TYR A 345 -17.89 -4.66 13.45
CA TYR A 345 -17.56 -5.28 14.73
C TYR A 345 -18.58 -4.96 15.83
N SER A 346 -19.23 -3.80 15.75
CA SER A 346 -20.33 -3.43 16.67
C SER A 346 -21.53 -4.39 16.59
N ALA A 347 -21.67 -5.15 15.50
CA ALA A 347 -22.69 -6.19 15.37
C ALA A 347 -22.26 -7.54 15.97
N LEU A 348 -20.98 -7.69 16.37
CA LEU A 348 -20.41 -8.87 16.99
C LEU A 348 -20.39 -8.77 18.52
N LYS A 349 -20.38 -9.92 19.19
CA LYS A 349 -20.03 -10.00 20.62
C LYS A 349 -18.55 -9.63 20.82
N PRO A 350 -18.16 -8.99 21.94
CA PRO A 350 -16.78 -8.57 22.18
C PRO A 350 -15.74 -9.69 22.03
N GLU A 351 -16.09 -10.92 22.43
CA GLU A 351 -15.25 -12.11 22.30
C GLU A 351 -14.97 -12.56 20.85
N ASP A 352 -15.84 -12.19 19.93
CA ASP A 352 -15.73 -12.53 18.51
C ASP A 352 -15.00 -11.45 17.69
N GLN A 353 -14.90 -10.22 18.21
CA GLN A 353 -14.31 -9.09 17.48
C GLN A 353 -12.84 -9.30 17.12
N GLU A 354 -12.09 -10.06 17.90
CA GLU A 354 -10.67 -10.38 17.63
C GLU A 354 -10.48 -11.80 17.07
N THR A 355 -11.50 -12.65 17.14
CA THR A 355 -11.35 -14.10 16.89
C THR A 355 -12.19 -14.63 15.73
N LEU A 356 -13.05 -13.79 15.14
CA LEU A 356 -13.80 -14.12 13.94
C LEU A 356 -12.83 -14.21 12.75
N ALA A 357 -12.96 -15.26 11.95
CA ALA A 357 -12.06 -15.56 10.84
C ALA A 357 -12.85 -15.89 9.57
N LYS A 358 -12.19 -15.72 8.42
CA LYS A 358 -12.72 -16.16 7.13
C LYS A 358 -13.10 -17.64 7.18
N GLY A 359 -14.31 -17.96 6.73
CA GLY A 359 -14.87 -19.31 6.72
C GLY A 359 -15.71 -19.65 7.95
N ASP A 360 -15.70 -18.82 9.00
CA ASP A 360 -16.56 -19.04 10.17
C ASP A 360 -18.04 -19.02 9.77
N ALA A 361 -18.80 -19.99 10.30
CA ALA A 361 -20.24 -20.02 10.18
C ALA A 361 -20.88 -19.04 11.16
N VAL A 362 -21.83 -18.25 10.68
CA VAL A 362 -22.49 -17.20 11.47
C VAL A 362 -23.98 -17.18 11.19
N ARG A 363 -24.75 -16.83 12.21
CA ARG A 363 -26.15 -16.44 12.11
C ARG A 363 -26.24 -14.94 12.32
N PHE A 364 -26.99 -14.25 11.47
CA PHE A 364 -27.09 -12.81 11.54
C PHE A 364 -28.44 -12.33 11.01
N GLY A 365 -28.91 -11.21 11.55
CA GLY A 365 -29.97 -10.43 10.94
C GLY A 365 -29.45 -9.66 9.73
N VAL A 366 -30.27 -9.49 8.71
CA VAL A 366 -30.00 -8.62 7.57
C VAL A 366 -30.98 -7.46 7.62
N VAL A 367 -30.46 -6.24 7.67
CA VAL A 367 -31.23 -5.02 7.40
C VAL A 367 -30.86 -4.56 6.00
N LYS A 368 -31.87 -4.47 5.12
CA LYS A 368 -31.72 -3.95 3.78
C LYS A 368 -31.99 -2.45 3.81
N ASP A 369 -30.91 -1.68 3.79
CA ASP A 369 -30.99 -0.22 3.68
C ASP A 369 -30.55 0.25 2.29
N GLN A 370 -30.57 1.56 2.05
CA GLN A 370 -30.15 2.15 0.77
C GLN A 370 -28.66 1.91 0.46
N VAL A 371 -27.82 1.66 1.47
CA VAL A 371 -26.41 1.27 1.32
C VAL A 371 -26.21 -0.19 0.89
N GLY A 372 -27.24 -1.03 0.95
CA GLY A 372 -27.15 -2.48 0.73
C GLY A 372 -27.47 -3.28 2.01
N PRO A 373 -27.35 -4.62 1.96
CA PRO A 373 -27.62 -5.47 3.11
C PRO A 373 -26.51 -5.34 4.17
N VAL A 374 -26.91 -4.99 5.39
CA VAL A 374 -26.03 -4.87 6.56
C VAL A 374 -26.34 -5.98 7.55
N ALA A 375 -25.31 -6.66 8.04
CA ALA A 375 -25.41 -7.68 9.05
C ALA A 375 -25.54 -7.04 10.44
N VAL A 376 -26.56 -7.46 11.17
CA VAL A 376 -26.85 -7.04 12.55
C VAL A 376 -26.97 -8.27 13.44
N GLN A 377 -26.74 -8.12 14.74
CA GLN A 377 -26.94 -9.21 15.72
C GLN A 377 -26.20 -10.49 15.31
N ILE A 378 -24.92 -10.36 14.97
CA ILE A 378 -24.11 -11.44 14.41
C ILE A 378 -23.68 -12.37 15.54
N GLU A 379 -24.02 -13.63 15.41
CA GLU A 379 -23.64 -14.69 16.32
C GLU A 379 -22.83 -15.72 15.55
N ARG A 380 -21.62 -16.03 16.04
CA ARG A 380 -20.93 -17.24 15.59
C ARG A 380 -21.81 -18.43 15.88
N LEU A 381 -22.08 -19.21 14.84
CA LEU A 381 -22.64 -20.52 15.02
C LEU A 381 -21.46 -21.37 15.47
N ASP A 382 -21.49 -21.85 16.70
CA ASP A 382 -20.43 -22.68 17.29
C ASP A 382 -20.06 -23.83 16.34
N GLY A 383 -19.06 -23.57 15.50
CA GLY A 383 -18.33 -24.55 14.73
C GLY A 383 -17.33 -25.15 15.68
N ALA A 384 -17.59 -26.39 16.05
CA ALA A 384 -16.74 -27.21 16.91
C ALA A 384 -15.25 -26.98 16.65
N ARG A 385 -14.50 -26.59 17.68
CA ARG A 385 -13.04 -26.66 17.59
C ARG A 385 -12.64 -28.12 17.49
N GLU A 386 -11.53 -28.39 16.83
CA GLU A 386 -10.92 -29.72 16.80
C GLU A 386 -10.73 -30.21 18.26
N GLY A 387 -11.47 -31.26 18.66
CA GLY A 387 -11.49 -31.79 20.03
C GLY A 387 -12.72 -31.46 20.89
N ASP A 388 -13.69 -30.66 20.41
CA ASP A 388 -14.94 -30.43 21.13
C ASP A 388 -15.90 -31.63 21.03
N THR A 389 -16.50 -32.02 22.15
CA THR A 389 -17.49 -33.12 22.17
C THR A 389 -18.87 -32.62 21.74
N LEU A 390 -19.30 -33.01 20.55
CA LEU A 390 -20.58 -32.68 19.92
C LEU A 390 -21.64 -33.77 20.11
N PRO A 391 -22.92 -33.41 20.30
CA PRO A 391 -24.03 -34.35 20.25
C PRO A 391 -24.50 -34.59 18.80
N GLY A 392 -24.92 -35.81 18.52
CA GLY A 392 -25.55 -36.16 17.24
C GLY A 392 -26.33 -37.46 17.31
N VAL A 393 -26.96 -37.81 16.19
CA VAL A 393 -27.72 -39.05 16.02
C VAL A 393 -27.16 -39.82 14.85
N ILE A 394 -26.96 -41.13 15.02
CA ILE A 394 -26.59 -42.02 13.90
C ILE A 394 -27.74 -41.98 12.88
N ASP A 395 -27.50 -41.39 11.71
CA ASP A 395 -28.51 -41.28 10.65
C ASP A 395 -28.53 -42.56 9.80
N ARG A 396 -27.36 -42.95 9.28
CA ARG A 396 -27.20 -44.11 8.41
C ARG A 396 -25.78 -44.65 8.47
N PHE A 397 -25.59 -45.93 8.12
CA PHE A 397 -24.26 -46.54 8.00
C PHE A 397 -24.25 -47.68 7.00
N ASP A 398 -23.06 -47.99 6.47
CA ASP A 398 -22.79 -49.11 5.57
C ASP A 398 -21.79 -50.06 6.25
N ALA A 399 -22.28 -51.22 6.70
CA ALA A 399 -21.47 -52.22 7.38
C ALA A 399 -20.40 -52.86 6.47
N ARG A 400 -20.61 -52.91 5.15
CA ARG A 400 -19.61 -53.45 4.20
C ARG A 400 -18.47 -52.46 3.99
N ARG A 401 -18.80 -51.17 3.89
CA ARG A 401 -17.81 -50.09 3.71
C ARG A 401 -17.21 -49.57 5.02
N LYS A 402 -17.76 -49.97 6.17
CA LYS A 402 -17.30 -49.60 7.52
C LYS A 402 -17.31 -48.08 7.76
N ILE A 403 -18.32 -47.40 7.24
CA ILE A 403 -18.53 -45.96 7.39
C ILE A 403 -19.99 -45.67 7.74
N GLY A 404 -20.23 -44.53 8.39
CA GLY A 404 -21.58 -44.03 8.62
C GLY A 404 -21.62 -42.51 8.71
N VAL A 405 -22.82 -42.00 8.93
CA VAL A 405 -23.14 -40.57 9.00
C VAL A 405 -23.85 -40.28 10.31
N ILE A 406 -23.35 -39.28 11.04
CA ILE A 406 -24.01 -38.66 12.18
C ILE A 406 -24.68 -37.38 11.68
N ARG A 407 -25.96 -37.21 12.00
CA ARG A 407 -26.69 -35.96 11.78
C ARG A 407 -26.65 -35.12 13.05
N THR A 408 -26.22 -33.86 12.94
CA THR A 408 -26.19 -32.91 14.06
C THR A 408 -27.56 -32.26 14.30
N ALA A 409 -27.71 -31.53 15.41
CA ALA A 409 -28.91 -30.73 15.67
C ALA A 409 -29.14 -29.59 14.64
N THR A 410 -28.08 -29.20 13.93
CA THR A 410 -28.06 -28.23 12.83
C THR A 410 -28.19 -28.87 11.44
N ASP A 411 -28.62 -30.14 11.39
CA ASP A 411 -28.81 -30.92 10.16
C ASP A 411 -27.54 -31.14 9.30
N ARG A 412 -26.35 -30.94 9.89
CA ARG A 412 -25.07 -31.24 9.21
C ARG A 412 -24.81 -32.74 9.21
N GLU A 413 -24.26 -33.24 8.10
CA GLU A 413 -23.85 -34.62 7.95
C GLU A 413 -22.36 -34.78 8.24
N ILE A 414 -22.02 -35.50 9.30
CA ILE A 414 -20.63 -35.78 9.69
C ILE A 414 -20.33 -37.26 9.47
N VAL A 415 -19.29 -37.55 8.69
CA VAL A 415 -18.90 -38.93 8.38
C VAL A 415 -18.08 -39.53 9.53
N PHE A 416 -18.36 -40.76 9.92
CA PHE A 416 -17.51 -41.52 10.85
C PHE A 416 -17.08 -42.85 10.24
N PRO A 417 -15.80 -43.25 10.34
CA PRO A 417 -15.39 -44.61 10.10
C PRO A 417 -15.73 -45.49 11.32
N PHE A 418 -15.91 -46.78 11.12
CA PHE A 418 -16.16 -47.71 12.24
C PHE A 418 -14.99 -47.78 13.23
N SER A 419 -13.77 -47.41 12.81
CA SER A 419 -12.61 -47.27 13.70
C SER A 419 -12.75 -46.15 14.73
N ALA A 420 -13.71 -45.22 14.54
CA ALA A 420 -14.02 -44.18 15.51
C ALA A 420 -14.98 -44.64 16.62
N LEU A 421 -15.52 -45.87 16.53
CA LEU A 421 -16.46 -46.45 17.50
C LEU A 421 -15.72 -47.41 18.46
N SER A 422 -16.18 -47.50 19.71
CA SER A 422 -15.80 -48.61 20.59
C SER A 422 -16.46 -49.92 20.14
N GLN A 423 -15.87 -51.06 20.54
CA GLN A 423 -16.42 -52.38 20.22
C GLN A 423 -17.87 -52.55 20.74
N ASP A 424 -18.14 -52.09 21.96
CA ASP A 424 -19.48 -52.09 22.56
C ASP A 424 -20.50 -51.24 21.79
N LEU A 425 -20.06 -50.12 21.20
CA LEU A 425 -20.93 -49.25 20.41
C LEU A 425 -21.19 -49.84 19.03
N LEU A 426 -20.19 -50.50 18.45
CA LEU A 426 -20.30 -51.17 17.16
C LEU A 426 -21.34 -52.31 17.19
N GLU A 427 -21.39 -53.07 18.28
CA GLU A 427 -22.39 -54.14 18.47
C GLU A 427 -23.83 -53.62 18.64
N LYS A 428 -23.99 -52.36 19.03
CA LYS A 428 -25.28 -51.70 19.30
C LYS A 428 -25.63 -50.63 18.27
N LEU A 429 -24.89 -50.58 17.16
CA LEU A 429 -25.04 -49.53 16.16
C LEU A 429 -26.39 -49.68 15.43
N GLU A 430 -27.26 -48.69 15.60
CA GLU A 430 -28.56 -48.62 14.93
C GLU A 430 -28.88 -47.16 14.54
N PRO A 431 -29.60 -46.91 13.43
CA PRO A 431 -30.11 -45.58 13.12
C PRO A 431 -30.99 -45.05 14.27
N GLY A 432 -30.86 -43.76 14.58
CA GLY A 432 -31.56 -43.13 15.70
C GLY A 432 -30.80 -43.17 17.04
N LEU A 433 -29.64 -43.84 17.11
CA LEU A 433 -28.84 -43.88 18.33
C LEU A 433 -28.19 -42.51 18.62
N GLU A 434 -28.45 -41.98 19.81
CA GLU A 434 -27.83 -40.73 20.29
C GLU A 434 -26.37 -40.96 20.70
N VAL A 435 -25.47 -40.17 20.13
CA VAL A 435 -24.02 -40.26 20.33
C VAL A 435 -23.42 -38.90 20.67
N LEU A 436 -22.25 -38.95 21.30
CA LEU A 436 -21.31 -37.85 21.43
C LEU A 436 -20.08 -38.16 20.60
N PHE A 437 -19.50 -37.19 19.91
CA PHE A 437 -18.34 -37.38 19.05
C PHE A 437 -17.50 -36.10 19.01
N GLU A 438 -16.24 -36.21 18.61
CA GLU A 438 -15.36 -35.06 18.33
C GLU A 438 -15.13 -35.00 16.82
N THR A 439 -14.75 -33.83 16.28
CA THR A 439 -14.45 -33.70 14.85
C THR A 439 -12.97 -33.47 14.60
N LYS A 440 -12.51 -33.99 13.45
CA LYS A 440 -11.19 -33.76 12.89
C LYS A 440 -11.31 -33.52 11.39
N THR A 441 -10.52 -32.61 10.86
CA THR A 441 -10.43 -32.36 9.42
C THR A 441 -9.50 -33.37 8.75
N ILE A 442 -9.96 -33.97 7.66
CA ILE A 442 -9.16 -34.86 6.80
C ILE A 442 -9.21 -34.37 5.35
N LEU A 443 -8.15 -34.59 4.57
CA LEU A 443 -8.22 -34.37 3.13
C LEU A 443 -9.00 -35.50 2.46
N GLY A 444 -10.04 -35.14 1.72
CA GLY A 444 -10.79 -36.06 0.86
C GLY A 444 -10.05 -36.40 -0.44
N ILE A 445 -10.64 -37.32 -1.22
CA ILE A 445 -10.11 -37.74 -2.53
C ILE A 445 -10.21 -36.60 -3.58
N SER A 446 -11.02 -35.58 -3.32
CA SER A 446 -11.21 -34.39 -4.17
C SER A 446 -10.31 -33.21 -3.81
N ASP A 447 -9.31 -33.38 -2.94
CA ASP A 447 -8.51 -32.30 -2.31
C ASP A 447 -9.34 -31.30 -1.48
N GLU A 448 -10.64 -31.53 -1.30
CA GLU A 448 -11.48 -30.76 -0.40
C GLU A 448 -11.38 -31.31 1.04
N PRO A 449 -11.24 -30.44 2.06
CA PRO A 449 -11.24 -30.85 3.45
C PRO A 449 -12.64 -31.34 3.86
N ILE A 450 -12.71 -32.53 4.46
CA ILE A 450 -13.93 -33.15 4.97
C ILE A 450 -13.84 -33.25 6.49
N GLU A 451 -14.90 -32.88 7.21
CA GLU A 451 -15.04 -33.13 8.65
C GLU A 451 -15.38 -34.60 8.90
N GLN A 452 -14.52 -35.27 9.68
CA GLN A 452 -14.71 -36.64 10.11
C GLN A 452 -14.91 -36.70 11.63
N ALA A 453 -15.89 -37.47 12.08
CA ALA A 453 -16.09 -37.78 13.47
C ALA A 453 -15.05 -38.79 14.00
N ILE A 454 -14.54 -38.49 15.19
CA ILE A 454 -13.62 -39.31 15.99
C ILE A 454 -14.20 -39.47 17.41
N ASN A 455 -13.67 -40.43 18.18
CA ASN A 455 -14.04 -40.65 19.58
C ASN A 455 -15.57 -40.77 19.82
N VAL A 456 -16.27 -41.48 18.94
CA VAL A 456 -17.74 -41.59 18.98
C VAL A 456 -18.15 -42.52 20.13
N ARG A 457 -19.00 -42.03 21.02
CA ARG A 457 -19.47 -42.73 22.23
C ARG A 457 -20.97 -42.53 22.47
N PRO A 458 -21.68 -43.50 23.07
CA PRO A 458 -23.12 -43.39 23.29
C PRO A 458 -23.45 -42.29 24.32
N ARG A 459 -24.53 -41.55 24.10
CA ARG A 459 -25.03 -40.54 25.03
C ARG A 459 -25.90 -41.21 26.12
N LYS A 460 -25.45 -41.18 27.38
CA LYS A 460 -26.23 -41.76 28.50
C LYS A 460 -27.54 -40.97 28.71
N LYS A 461 -28.70 -41.62 28.61
CA LYS A 461 -30.00 -41.03 29.00
C LYS A 461 -30.00 -40.70 30.50
N LYS A 462 -30.38 -39.48 30.88
CA LYS A 462 -30.60 -39.11 32.29
C LYS A 462 -31.72 -39.99 32.86
N ALA A 463 -31.45 -40.71 33.95
CA ALA A 463 -32.48 -41.39 34.73
C ALA A 463 -33.49 -40.36 35.26
N GLY A 464 -34.78 -40.55 34.97
CA GLY A 464 -35.84 -39.61 35.35
C GLY A 464 -35.94 -39.42 36.87
N LYS A 465 -36.06 -38.16 37.31
CA LYS A 465 -36.45 -37.82 38.69
C LYS A 465 -37.88 -38.34 38.95
N LYS A 466 -38.06 -39.07 40.05
CA LYS A 466 -39.39 -39.42 40.60
C LYS A 466 -40.22 -38.15 40.85
N PRO A 467 -41.54 -38.16 40.63
CA PRO A 467 -42.40 -37.01 40.93
C PRO A 467 -42.45 -36.77 42.45
N PRO A 468 -42.64 -35.51 42.90
CA PRO A 468 -42.78 -35.22 44.32
C PRO A 468 -44.11 -35.77 44.84
N ALA A 469 -44.04 -36.44 46.00
CA ALA A 469 -45.22 -36.91 46.72
C ALA A 469 -45.92 -35.72 47.38
N THR A 470 -47.21 -35.56 47.11
CA THR A 470 -48.13 -34.66 47.83
C THR A 470 -48.45 -35.22 49.21
N PRO A 471 -48.42 -34.40 50.27
CA PRO A 471 -49.24 -34.63 51.46
C PRO A 471 -50.35 -33.57 51.62
N PRO A 472 -51.40 -33.85 52.41
CA PRO A 472 -52.75 -33.33 52.21
C PRO A 472 -53.19 -32.20 53.16
N ALA A 473 -54.26 -31.53 52.71
CA ALA A 473 -55.37 -30.82 53.41
C ALA A 473 -55.08 -29.86 54.59
N THR A 474 -55.55 -28.63 54.41
CA THR A 474 -55.80 -27.61 55.44
C THR A 474 -57.10 -27.85 56.20
N GLU A 475 -57.09 -27.74 57.54
CA GLU A 475 -58.19 -27.24 58.39
C GLU A 475 -57.58 -26.73 59.72
N GLY A 476 -57.88 -25.47 60.13
CA GLY A 476 -57.37 -24.80 61.35
C GLY A 476 -58.24 -25.08 62.59
N PRO A 477 -58.40 -24.18 63.59
CA PRO A 477 -57.59 -23.05 64.09
C PRO A 477 -57.36 -23.11 65.65
N ALA A 478 -56.66 -22.12 66.24
CA ALA A 478 -57.05 -21.36 67.45
C ALA A 478 -55.86 -20.88 68.32
N ARG A 479 -55.94 -19.58 68.67
CA ARG A 479 -55.13 -18.76 69.60
C ARG A 479 -55.30 -19.19 71.09
N PRO A 480 -54.49 -18.69 72.06
CA PRO A 480 -54.43 -17.27 72.47
C PRO A 480 -53.27 -16.47 71.87
#